data_AF-A0A7S4IC52-F1
#
_entry.id   AF-A0A7S4IC52-F1
#
_cell.length_a   1.000
_cell.length_b   1.000
_cell.length_c   1.000
_cell.angle_alpha   90.00
_cell.angle_beta   90.00
_cell.angle_gamma   90.00
#
_symmetry.space_group_name_H-M   'P 1'
#
loop_
_entity.id
_entity.type
_entity.pdbx_description
1 polymer ?
#
loop_
_entity_poly.entity_id
_entity_poly.type
_entity_poly.pdbx_seq_one_letter_code
_entity_poly.pdbx_strand_id
1 'polypeptide(L)'
;QIGSDIVDTCSGRYSTGFGYAPQLSSGGTTLALGAPFDFRGSAHVLRYDPALGDWVGLAGAGGNGEVLPSDAEEDVEIFARKVTLSGDGTRLGVIGQRMKIDDYEGGGFLRVYDLSEDGSEWVP
;
A
#
# COMPACT_ATOMS: atom_id res chain seq x y z
N GLN A 1 4.65 21.98 -3.24
CA GLN A 1 4.80 20.56 -2.86
C GLN A 1 4.94 20.49 -1.36
N ILE A 2 4.41 19.45 -0.72
CA ILE A 2 4.57 19.18 0.72
C ILE A 2 5.38 17.88 0.85
N GLY A 3 6.46 17.90 1.63
CA GLY A 3 7.41 16.80 1.67
C GLY A 3 8.33 16.69 0.46
N SER A 4 9.23 15.73 0.53
CA SER A 4 10.13 15.34 -0.56
C SER A 4 9.41 14.42 -1.55
N ASP A 5 10.09 14.09 -2.65
CA ASP A 5 9.59 13.09 -3.58
C ASP A 5 9.64 11.70 -2.94
N ILE A 6 8.53 10.96 -3.03
CA ILE A 6 8.46 9.58 -2.56
C ILE A 6 8.97 8.69 -3.70
N VAL A 7 10.13 8.08 -3.49
CA VAL A 7 10.80 7.24 -4.49
C VAL A 7 10.82 5.79 -4.01
N ASP A 8 10.46 4.87 -4.91
CA ASP A 8 10.60 3.44 -4.65
C ASP A 8 12.07 3.00 -4.68
N THR A 9 12.43 2.04 -3.84
CA THR A 9 13.79 1.50 -3.74
C THR A 9 14.04 0.32 -4.68
N CYS A 10 13.11 0.00 -5.58
CA CYS A 10 13.29 -1.11 -6.53
C CYS A 10 14.55 -0.91 -7.37
N SER A 11 15.47 -1.86 -7.28
CA SER A 11 16.76 -1.86 -7.99
C SER A 11 16.80 -2.84 -9.18
N GLY A 12 15.64 -3.35 -9.62
CA GLY A 12 15.51 -4.34 -10.68
C GLY A 12 15.32 -3.77 -12.09
N ARG A 13 15.35 -4.65 -13.10
CA ARG A 13 15.01 -4.29 -14.51
C ARG A 13 13.52 -4.00 -14.73
N TYR A 14 12.67 -4.43 -13.80
CA TYR A 14 11.22 -4.29 -13.89
C TYR A 14 10.75 -3.23 -12.90
N SER A 15 9.81 -2.39 -13.34
CA SER A 15 9.13 -1.44 -12.45
C SER A 15 8.12 -2.19 -11.60
N THR A 16 8.10 -1.93 -10.29
CA THR A 16 7.10 -2.42 -9.33
C THR A 16 5.70 -1.85 -9.59
N GLY A 17 5.60 -0.81 -10.41
CA GLY A 17 4.40 0.01 -10.52
C GLY A 17 4.13 0.79 -9.24
N PHE A 18 5.13 1.11 -8.43
CA PHE A 18 4.95 1.99 -7.27
C PHE A 18 4.20 3.27 -7.64
N GLY A 19 3.14 3.57 -6.89
CA GLY A 19 2.26 4.70 -7.18
C GLY A 19 1.20 4.42 -8.26
N TYR A 20 0.98 3.16 -8.64
CA TYR A 20 -0.03 2.78 -9.64
C TYR A 20 -1.46 3.16 -9.24
N ALA A 21 -1.76 3.08 -7.94
CA ALA A 21 -3.06 3.44 -7.38
C ALA A 21 -2.86 4.30 -6.13
N PRO A 22 -2.74 5.63 -6.26
CA PRO A 22 -2.60 6.50 -5.11
C PRO A 22 -3.96 6.83 -4.49
N GLN A 23 -4.02 6.90 -3.16
CA GLN A 23 -5.15 7.41 -2.38
C GLN A 23 -4.68 8.21 -1.18
N LEU A 24 -5.33 9.35 -0.94
CA LEU A 24 -5.06 10.22 0.19
C LEU A 24 -6.29 10.27 1.10
N SER A 25 -6.07 10.28 2.41
CA SER A 25 -7.16 10.51 3.37
C SER A 25 -7.78 11.89 3.17
N SER A 26 -9.02 12.09 3.62
CA SER A 26 -9.68 13.40 3.48
C SER A 26 -8.92 14.51 4.20
N GLY A 27 -8.24 14.18 5.30
CA GLY A 27 -7.38 15.11 6.04
C GLY A 27 -6.01 15.36 5.39
N GLY A 28 -5.64 14.62 4.35
CA GLY A 28 -4.36 14.79 3.66
C GLY A 28 -3.14 14.26 4.41
N THR A 29 -3.32 13.52 5.49
CA THR A 29 -2.25 13.11 6.41
C THR A 29 -1.80 11.66 6.25
N THR A 30 -2.53 10.86 5.47
CA THR A 30 -2.21 9.45 5.21
C THR A 30 -2.38 9.16 3.73
N LEU A 31 -1.34 8.58 3.14
CA LEU A 31 -1.21 8.29 1.72
C LEU A 31 -0.99 6.79 1.56
N ALA A 32 -1.82 6.15 0.74
CA ALA A 32 -1.65 4.76 0.33
C ALA A 32 -1.28 4.71 -1.16
N LEU A 33 -0.32 3.87 -1.52
CA LEU A 33 0.19 3.68 -2.87
C LEU A 33 0.22 2.18 -3.20
N GLY A 34 -0.39 1.79 -4.31
CA GLY A 34 -0.24 0.43 -4.83
C GLY A 34 1.05 0.25 -5.64
N ALA A 35 1.66 -0.93 -5.54
CA ALA A 35 2.78 -1.41 -6.35
C ALA A 35 2.48 -2.84 -6.85
N PRO A 36 1.50 -3.00 -7.77
CA PRO A 36 0.96 -4.32 -8.13
C PRO A 36 1.90 -5.21 -8.94
N PHE A 37 3.04 -4.68 -9.41
CA PHE A 37 4.03 -5.43 -10.18
C PHE A 37 5.32 -5.67 -9.39
N ASP A 38 5.34 -5.31 -8.10
CA ASP A 38 6.24 -5.96 -7.15
C ASP A 38 5.94 -7.47 -7.12
N PHE A 39 6.88 -8.32 -6.71
CA PHE A 39 6.87 -9.80 -6.88
C PHE A 39 5.48 -10.47 -6.75
N ARG A 40 4.62 -10.00 -5.82
CA ARG A 40 3.21 -10.40 -5.67
C ARG A 40 2.22 -9.22 -5.51
N GLY A 41 2.70 -8.01 -5.74
CA GLY A 41 2.05 -6.76 -5.42
C GLY A 41 2.22 -6.38 -3.95
N SER A 42 2.32 -5.09 -3.70
CA SER A 42 2.45 -4.53 -2.35
C SER A 42 1.70 -3.20 -2.23
N ALA A 43 1.13 -2.93 -1.06
CA ALA A 43 0.58 -1.61 -0.73
C ALA A 43 1.55 -0.90 0.20
N HIS A 44 1.83 0.36 -0.10
CA HIS A 44 2.71 1.22 0.68
C HIS A 44 1.88 2.28 1.38
N VAL A 45 2.04 2.44 2.69
CA VAL A 45 1.32 3.46 3.46
C VAL A 45 2.29 4.42 4.13
N LEU A 46 2.07 5.71 3.90
CA LEU A 46 2.86 6.80 4.46
C LEU A 46 1.97 7.75 5.26
N ARG A 47 2.53 8.33 6.32
CA ARG A 47 1.93 9.46 7.04
C ARG A 47 2.79 10.70 6.86
N TYR A 48 2.15 11.85 6.78
CA TYR A 48 2.87 13.11 6.81
C TYR A 48 3.29 13.43 8.24
N ASP A 49 4.59 13.58 8.46
CA ASP A 49 5.17 14.05 9.70
C ASP A 49 5.39 15.57 9.61
N PRO A 50 4.60 16.40 10.31
CA PRO A 50 4.76 17.84 10.28
C PRO A 50 6.03 18.35 10.97
N ALA A 51 6.65 17.56 11.86
CA ALA A 51 7.91 17.92 12.52
C ALA A 51 9.09 17.77 11.56
N LEU A 52 9.08 16.73 10.72
CA LEU A 52 10.06 16.53 9.66
C LEU A 52 9.71 17.32 8.39
N GLY A 53 8.45 17.69 8.23
CA GLY A 53 7.94 18.31 7.01
C GLY A 53 7.94 17.34 5.83
N ASP A 54 7.80 16.02 6.08
CA ASP A 54 7.97 14.98 5.07
C ASP A 54 7.06 13.75 5.27
N TRP A 55 7.00 12.88 4.28
CA TRP A 55 6.26 11.61 4.31
C TRP A 55 7.12 10.48 4.87
N VAL A 56 6.60 9.79 5.88
CA VAL A 56 7.30 8.70 6.58
C VAL A 56 6.42 7.44 6.66
N GLY A 57 7.04 6.27 6.72
CA GLY A 57 6.33 5.04 7.07
C GLY A 57 5.87 5.04 8.54
N LEU A 58 4.94 4.15 8.90
CA LEU A 58 4.39 4.07 10.27
C LEU A 58 5.46 3.77 11.33
N ALA A 59 6.51 3.01 10.99
CA ALA A 59 7.66 2.77 11.86
C ALA A 59 8.67 3.95 11.93
N GLY A 60 8.32 5.13 11.41
CA GLY A 60 9.20 6.32 11.43
C GLY A 60 10.44 6.20 10.53
N ALA A 61 10.56 5.12 9.77
CA ALA A 61 11.59 4.98 8.75
C ALA A 61 11.27 5.94 7.59
N GLY A 62 12.24 6.79 7.24
CA GLY A 62 12.21 7.53 5.98
C GLY A 62 12.34 6.55 4.81
N GLY A 63 11.60 6.79 3.73
CA GLY A 63 11.54 5.92 2.56
C GLY A 63 10.23 5.11 2.48
N ASN A 64 9.73 4.95 1.24
CA ASN A 64 8.64 4.13 0.68
C ASN A 64 7.46 3.60 1.54
N GLY A 65 7.26 4.01 2.80
CA GLY A 65 6.12 3.64 3.63
C GLY A 65 6.20 2.26 4.27
N GLU A 66 5.23 1.95 5.15
CA GLU A 66 5.00 0.58 5.59
C GLU A 66 4.52 -0.25 4.39
N VAL A 67 5.18 -1.38 4.16
CA VAL A 67 4.88 -2.28 3.05
C VAL A 67 3.96 -3.38 3.56
N LEU A 68 2.75 -3.43 3.02
CA LEU A 68 1.80 -4.53 3.19
C LEU A 68 1.91 -5.46 1.97
N PRO A 69 2.62 -6.60 2.10
CA PRO A 69 2.75 -7.55 1.02
C PRO A 69 1.47 -8.39 0.87
N SER A 70 1.33 -9.01 -0.29
CA SER A 70 0.45 -10.19 -0.44
C SER A 70 0.81 -11.28 0.57
N ASP A 71 -0.20 -11.94 1.16
CA ASP A 71 -0.07 -13.13 2.01
C ASP A 71 -0.25 -14.46 1.24
N ALA A 72 -0.37 -14.41 -0.10
CA ALA A 72 -0.61 -15.60 -0.89
C ALA A 72 0.62 -16.51 -0.93
N GLU A 73 0.38 -17.81 -0.81
CA GLU A 73 1.43 -18.87 -0.79
C GLU A 73 2.18 -18.99 -2.14
N GLU A 74 1.59 -18.55 -3.27
CA GLU A 74 2.16 -18.65 -4.63
C GLU A 74 1.96 -17.35 -5.44
N ASP A 75 2.47 -17.28 -6.68
CA ASP A 75 2.27 -16.15 -7.64
C ASP A 75 0.84 -16.17 -8.24
N VAL A 76 -0.13 -16.52 -7.39
CA VAL A 76 -1.53 -16.74 -7.71
C VAL A 76 -2.39 -15.51 -7.47
N GLU A 77 -1.80 -14.37 -7.09
CA GLU A 77 -2.50 -13.09 -7.02
C GLU A 77 -1.66 -11.90 -7.46
N ILE A 78 -2.36 -10.89 -7.98
CA ILE A 78 -1.90 -9.51 -8.10
C ILE A 78 -2.51 -8.75 -6.93
N PHE A 79 -1.70 -8.33 -5.97
CA PHE A 79 -2.13 -7.51 -4.84
C PHE A 79 -1.98 -6.01 -5.12
N ALA A 80 -2.69 -5.18 -4.34
CA ALA A 80 -2.58 -3.71 -4.38
C ALA A 80 -2.74 -3.05 -5.76
N ARG A 81 -3.52 -3.67 -6.66
CA ARG A 81 -3.88 -3.08 -7.96
C ARG A 81 -4.74 -1.84 -7.82
N LYS A 82 -5.52 -1.78 -6.73
CA LYS A 82 -6.21 -0.58 -6.27
C LYS A 82 -6.14 -0.54 -4.75
N VAL A 83 -6.04 0.66 -4.20
CA VAL A 83 -6.20 0.90 -2.76
C VAL A 83 -7.34 1.88 -2.54
N THR A 84 -7.91 1.87 -1.33
CA THR A 84 -8.89 2.85 -0.86
C THR A 84 -8.58 3.19 0.58
N LEU A 85 -8.77 4.44 0.96
CA LEU A 85 -8.54 4.89 2.33
C LEU A 85 -9.81 5.55 2.86
N SER A 86 -10.11 5.29 4.11
CA SER A 86 -11.13 6.01 4.87
C SER A 86 -10.77 7.48 5.03
N GLY A 87 -11.79 8.31 5.31
CA GLY A 87 -11.62 9.75 5.42
C GLY A 87 -10.67 10.17 6.55
N ASP A 88 -10.69 9.45 7.67
CA ASP A 88 -9.79 9.62 8.81
C ASP A 88 -8.42 8.94 8.63
N GLY A 89 -8.26 8.12 7.59
CA GLY A 89 -6.99 7.47 7.26
C GLY A 89 -6.65 6.27 8.13
N THR A 90 -7.61 5.72 8.89
CA THR A 90 -7.37 4.61 9.83
C THR A 90 -7.81 3.25 9.31
N ARG A 91 -8.55 3.23 8.19
CA ARG A 91 -8.97 2.02 7.47
C ARG A 91 -8.51 2.04 6.03
N LEU A 92 -7.84 0.97 5.61
CA LEU A 92 -7.28 0.74 4.28
C LEU A 92 -7.97 -0.45 3.63
N GLY A 93 -8.46 -0.28 2.41
CA GLY A 93 -8.87 -1.39 1.57
C GLY A 93 -7.83 -1.62 0.48
N VAL A 94 -7.37 -2.86 0.31
CA VAL A 94 -6.44 -3.28 -0.73
C VAL A 94 -7.12 -4.29 -1.64
N ILE A 95 -7.21 -3.95 -2.92
CA ILE A 95 -7.94 -4.71 -3.93
C ILE A 95 -6.93 -5.39 -4.85
N GLY A 96 -7.16 -6.68 -5.08
CA GLY A 96 -6.33 -7.50 -5.94
C GLY A 96 -7.15 -8.43 -6.83
N GLN A 97 -6.43 -9.27 -7.58
CA GLN A 97 -7.00 -10.28 -8.47
C GLN A 97 -6.27 -11.60 -8.26
N ARG A 98 -7.00 -12.72 -8.23
CA ARG A 98 -6.39 -14.06 -8.24
C ARG A 98 -6.09 -14.48 -9.67
N MET A 99 -4.82 -14.81 -9.93
CA MET A 99 -4.27 -15.19 -11.23
C MET A 99 -4.51 -16.66 -11.58
N LYS A 100 -4.77 -17.55 -10.61
CA LYS A 100 -5.30 -18.91 -10.85
C LYS A 100 -5.65 -19.63 -9.55
N ILE A 101 -6.94 -19.83 -9.26
CA ILE A 101 -7.40 -20.84 -8.28
C ILE A 101 -8.67 -21.47 -8.87
N ASP A 102 -8.56 -22.70 -9.37
CA ASP A 102 -9.67 -23.53 -9.91
C ASP A 102 -10.58 -22.80 -10.94
N ASP A 103 -11.87 -23.14 -11.00
CA ASP A 103 -12.86 -22.60 -11.97
C ASP A 103 -13.10 -21.07 -11.87
N TYR A 104 -12.38 -20.36 -11.00
CA TYR A 104 -12.47 -18.91 -10.81
C TYR A 104 -11.23 -18.20 -11.37
N GLU A 105 -11.02 -18.29 -12.69
CA GLU A 105 -10.02 -17.46 -13.37
C GLU A 105 -10.38 -15.98 -13.24
N GLY A 106 -9.50 -15.20 -12.59
CA GLY A 106 -9.56 -13.75 -12.58
C GLY A 106 -10.51 -13.12 -11.56
N GLY A 107 -10.99 -13.86 -10.56
CA GLY A 107 -11.80 -13.31 -9.47
C GLY A 107 -11.06 -12.21 -8.69
N GLY A 108 -11.70 -11.05 -8.53
CA GLY A 108 -11.19 -9.97 -7.68
C GLY A 108 -11.34 -10.30 -6.20
N PHE A 109 -10.53 -9.67 -5.35
CA PHE A 109 -10.71 -9.71 -3.90
C PHE A 109 -10.40 -8.36 -3.26
N LEU A 110 -10.86 -8.18 -2.03
CA LEU A 110 -10.61 -7.02 -1.18
C LEU A 110 -10.13 -7.54 0.18
N ARG A 111 -8.99 -7.04 0.64
CA ARG A 111 -8.57 -7.12 2.04
C ARG A 111 -8.77 -5.76 2.67
N VAL A 112 -9.28 -5.72 3.90
CA VAL A 112 -9.45 -4.50 4.68
C VAL A 112 -8.50 -4.61 5.86
N TYR A 113 -7.82 -3.51 6.17
CA TYR A 113 -6.94 -3.38 7.32
C TYR A 113 -7.37 -2.16 8.12
N ASP A 114 -7.35 -2.28 9.44
CA ASP A 114 -7.48 -1.17 10.36
C ASP A 114 -6.10 -0.85 10.95
N LEU A 115 -5.82 0.43 11.15
CA LEU A 115 -4.63 0.89 11.84
C LEU A 115 -4.78 0.57 13.33
N SER A 116 -3.74 0.00 13.93
CA SER A 116 -3.70 -0.31 15.37
C SER A 116 -4.01 0.93 16.21
N GLU A 117 -4.51 0.73 17.43
CA GLU A 117 -4.88 1.84 18.33
C GLU A 117 -3.68 2.75 18.64
N ASP A 118 -2.47 2.19 18.70
CA ASP A 118 -1.23 2.93 18.90
C ASP A 118 -0.66 3.54 17.60
N GLY A 119 -1.28 3.26 16.46
CA GLY A 119 -0.91 3.81 15.16
C GLY A 119 0.38 3.25 14.57
N SER A 120 0.85 2.10 15.08
CA SER A 120 2.14 1.52 14.72
C SER A 120 2.10 0.46 13.63
N GLU A 121 0.94 -0.17 13.36
CA GLU A 121 0.81 -1.25 12.39
C GLU A 121 -0.60 -1.32 11.77
N TRP A 122 -0.71 -1.88 10.56
CA TRP A 122 -2.00 -2.24 9.96
C TRP A 122 -2.36 -3.69 10.25
N VAL A 123 -3.54 -3.92 10.81
CA VAL A 123 -4.05 -5.25 11.15
C VAL A 123 -5.28 -5.63 10.32
N PRO A 124 -5.44 -6.89 9.89
CA PRO A 124 -6.63 -7.36 9.16
C PRO A 124 -7.93 -7.34 9.98
#